data_AF-A0A4Q9N474-F1
#
_entry.id   AF-A0A4Q9N474-F1
#
_cell.length_a   1.000
_cell.length_b   1.000
_cell.length_c   1.000
_cell.angle_alpha   90.00
_cell.angle_beta   90.00
_cell.angle_gamma   90.00
#
_symmetry.space_group_name_H-M   'P 1'
#
loop_
_entity.id
_entity.type
_entity.pdbx_description
1 polymer ?
#
loop_
_entity_poly.entity_id
_entity_poly.type
_entity_poly.pdbx_seq_one_letter_code
_entity_poly.pdbx_strand_id
1 'polypeptide(L)'
;KSWSECSRAMMELDQANIKRWKEDIDTLLVFAGLFSSVVTGFLVESVKSLRPEPLAATVAILERISAQLRNSSGDTTEPTEEPFVPSRHNIEINGLWFASLILSLGVAFVGILVKQWLGDYSRGLLT
;
A
#
# COMPACT_ATOMS: atom_id res chain seq x y z
N LYS A 1 -24.61 48.66 -3.72
CA LYS A 1 -24.53 48.40 -2.26
C LYS A 1 -24.94 46.98 -1.91
N SER A 2 -26.04 46.44 -2.42
CA SER A 2 -26.45 45.05 -2.11
C SER A 2 -25.50 43.96 -2.66
N TRP A 3 -24.94 44.15 -3.87
CA TRP A 3 -23.99 43.19 -4.46
C TRP A 3 -22.69 43.02 -3.64
N SER A 4 -22.16 44.11 -3.07
CA SER A 4 -20.94 44.08 -2.24
C SER A 4 -21.16 43.42 -0.88
N GLU A 5 -22.39 43.44 -0.36
CA GLU A 5 -22.74 42.74 0.87
C GLU A 5 -22.89 41.23 0.61
N CYS A 6 -23.52 40.86 -0.50
CA CYS A 6 -23.65 39.47 -0.94
C CYS A 6 -22.29 38.84 -1.25
N SER A 7 -21.40 39.54 -1.96
CA SER A 7 -20.06 39.05 -2.27
C SER A 7 -19.21 38.84 -1.01
N ARG A 8 -19.31 39.74 -0.03
CA ARG A 8 -18.61 39.61 1.24
C ARG A 8 -19.10 38.40 2.04
N ALA A 9 -20.41 38.19 2.11
CA ALA A 9 -20.99 37.03 2.78
C ALA A 9 -20.59 35.70 2.10
N MET A 10 -20.58 35.66 0.76
CA MET A 10 -20.08 34.49 0.02
C MET A 10 -18.61 34.22 0.26
N MET A 11 -17.76 35.26 0.31
CA MET A 11 -16.33 35.10 0.55
C MET A 11 -16.02 34.61 1.98
N GLU A 12 -16.75 35.09 2.98
CA GLU A 12 -16.66 34.58 4.36
C GLU A 12 -17.06 33.10 4.46
N LEU A 13 -18.14 32.69 3.77
CA LEU A 13 -18.58 31.29 3.72
C LEU A 13 -17.56 30.39 3.01
N ASP A 14 -17.03 30.85 1.88
CA ASP A 14 -16.07 30.13 1.07
C ASP A 14 -14.74 29.93 1.84
N GLN A 15 -14.26 30.97 2.51
CA GLN A 15 -13.06 30.88 3.35
C GLN A 15 -13.23 29.91 4.52
N ALA A 16 -14.41 29.87 5.14
CA ALA A 16 -14.74 28.90 6.19
C ALA A 16 -14.75 27.45 5.65
N ASN A 17 -15.36 27.24 4.48
CA ASN A 17 -15.39 25.94 3.81
C ASN A 17 -13.98 25.47 3.41
N ILE A 18 -13.16 26.38 2.86
CA ILE A 18 -11.79 26.11 2.47
C ILE A 18 -10.95 25.64 3.66
N LYS A 19 -11.08 26.33 4.80
CA LYS A 19 -10.39 25.96 6.03
C LYS A 19 -10.80 24.57 6.52
N ARG A 20 -12.12 24.32 6.56
CA ARG A 20 -12.66 23.02 6.96
C ARG A 20 -12.19 21.87 6.06
N TRP A 21 -12.26 22.04 4.73
CA TRP A 21 -11.80 21.02 3.80
C TRP A 21 -10.30 20.75 3.92
N LYS A 22 -9.48 21.78 4.20
CA LYS A 22 -8.05 21.56 4.48
C LYS A 22 -7.83 20.69 5.73
N GLU A 23 -8.55 20.97 6.81
CA GLU A 23 -8.48 20.21 8.06
C GLU A 23 -8.97 18.75 7.87
N ASP A 24 -10.06 18.55 7.14
CA ASP A 24 -10.58 17.23 6.80
C ASP A 24 -9.55 16.44 5.96
N ILE A 25 -8.93 17.08 4.96
CA ILE A 25 -7.90 16.45 4.12
C ILE A 25 -6.63 16.13 4.93
N ASP A 26 -6.16 17.00 5.83
CA ASP A 26 -5.04 16.69 6.74
C ASP A 26 -5.34 15.43 7.56
N THR A 27 -6.55 15.36 8.11
CA THR A 27 -7.02 14.21 8.88
C THR A 27 -7.03 12.94 8.04
N LEU A 28 -7.59 12.99 6.82
CA LEU A 28 -7.59 11.86 5.88
C LEU A 28 -6.17 11.41 5.51
N LEU A 29 -5.23 12.35 5.32
CA LEU A 29 -3.83 12.03 5.03
C LEU A 29 -3.16 11.28 6.18
N VAL A 30 -3.43 11.68 7.42
CA VAL A 30 -2.93 10.97 8.61
C VAL A 30 -3.49 9.55 8.65
N PHE A 31 -4.80 9.38 8.43
CA PHE A 31 -5.43 8.06 8.36
C PHE A 31 -4.85 7.20 7.23
N ALA A 32 -4.63 7.77 6.05
CA ALA A 32 -4.03 7.08 4.92
C ALA A 32 -2.59 6.62 5.23
N GLY A 33 -1.80 7.45 5.91
CA GLY A 33 -0.44 7.08 6.35
C GLY A 33 -0.44 5.94 7.38
N LEU A 34 -1.32 6.01 8.39
CA LEU A 34 -1.48 4.96 9.39
C LEU A 34 -1.94 3.65 8.75
N PHE A 35 -2.96 3.71 7.88
CA PHE A 35 -3.45 2.56 7.13
C PHE A 35 -2.35 1.95 6.26
N SER A 36 -1.61 2.77 5.51
CA SER A 36 -0.49 2.31 4.69
C SER A 36 0.60 1.63 5.51
N SER A 37 0.91 2.13 6.71
CA SER A 37 1.89 1.53 7.62
C SER A 37 1.44 0.14 8.08
N VAL A 38 0.20 0.02 8.53
CA VAL A 38 -0.40 -1.26 8.96
C VAL A 38 -0.42 -2.27 7.80
N VAL A 39 -0.87 -1.85 6.62
CA VAL A 39 -0.90 -2.71 5.43
C VAL A 39 0.51 -3.10 4.99
N THR A 40 1.51 -2.21 5.08
CA THR A 40 2.91 -2.55 4.78
C THR A 40 3.42 -3.64 5.72
N GLY A 41 3.06 -3.60 7.00
CA GLY A 41 3.37 -4.66 7.96
C GLY A 41 2.78 -6.02 7.55
N PHE A 42 1.48 -6.06 7.21
CA PHE A 42 0.83 -7.27 6.72
C PHE A 42 1.39 -7.75 5.37
N LEU A 43 1.77 -6.81 4.49
CA LEU A 43 2.36 -7.12 3.20
C LEU A 43 3.74 -7.78 3.35
N VAL A 44 4.57 -7.28 4.26
CA VAL A 44 5.88 -7.89 4.58
C VAL A 44 5.69 -9.33 5.05
N GLU A 45 4.72 -9.58 5.92
CA GLU A 45 4.43 -10.93 6.42
C GLU A 45 3.82 -11.83 5.35
N SER A 46 2.93 -11.30 4.52
CA SER A 46 2.34 -12.00 3.38
C SER A 46 3.41 -12.39 2.34
N VAL A 47 4.34 -11.50 2.00
CA VAL A 47 5.43 -11.80 1.06
C VAL A 47 6.37 -12.86 1.61
N LYS A 48 6.62 -12.90 2.93
CA LYS A 48 7.35 -14.00 3.56
C LYS A 48 6.61 -15.33 3.41
N SER A 49 5.29 -15.34 3.57
CA SER A 49 4.47 -16.55 3.40
C SER A 49 4.46 -17.08 1.95
N LEU A 50 4.72 -16.22 0.96
CA LEU A 50 4.92 -16.62 -0.44
C LEU A 50 6.36 -17.05 -0.77
N ARG A 51 7.33 -16.88 0.14
CA ARG A 51 8.70 -17.35 -0.07
C ARG A 51 8.90 -18.67 0.70
N PRO A 52 9.63 -19.64 0.12
CA PRO A 52 10.02 -20.83 0.88
C PRO A 52 10.84 -20.40 2.10
N GLU A 53 10.39 -20.79 3.28
CA GLU A 53 11.08 -20.60 4.56
C GLU A 53 12.56 -21.00 4.39
N PRO A 54 13.53 -20.12 4.67
CA PRO A 54 14.95 -20.45 4.49
C PRO A 54 15.35 -21.65 5.36
N LEU A 55 14.65 -21.86 6.49
CA LEU A 55 14.84 -23.05 7.33
C LEU A 55 14.35 -24.32 6.63
N ALA A 56 13.19 -24.28 5.97
CA ALA A 56 12.66 -25.41 5.21
C ALA A 56 13.51 -25.72 3.97
N ALA A 57 14.02 -24.70 3.28
CA ALA A 57 14.97 -24.86 2.18
C ALA A 57 16.29 -25.46 2.67
N THR A 58 16.80 -25.02 3.83
CA THR A 58 18.05 -25.56 4.41
C THR A 58 17.85 -27.00 4.89
N VAL A 59 16.71 -27.33 5.50
CA VAL A 59 16.37 -28.71 5.91
C VAL A 59 16.20 -29.60 4.68
N ALA A 60 15.54 -29.14 3.63
CA ALA A 60 15.42 -29.87 2.37
C ALA A 60 16.79 -30.08 1.71
N ILE A 61 17.68 -29.09 1.74
CA ILE A 61 19.06 -29.22 1.25
C ILE A 61 19.87 -30.20 2.11
N LEU A 62 19.74 -30.15 3.44
CA LEU A 62 20.43 -31.07 4.36
C LEU A 62 19.92 -32.51 4.21
N GLU A 63 18.62 -32.69 4.02
CA GLU A 63 18.02 -33.99 3.73
C GLU A 63 18.53 -34.53 2.38
N ARG A 64 18.61 -33.68 1.35
CA ARG A 64 19.22 -34.00 0.05
C ARG A 64 20.69 -34.41 0.16
N ILE A 65 21.51 -33.66 0.91
CA ILE A 65 22.92 -33.98 1.15
C ILE A 65 23.06 -35.31 1.90
N SER A 66 22.21 -35.55 2.91
CA SER A 66 22.20 -36.81 3.66
C SER A 66 21.84 -38.02 2.79
N ALA A 67 20.88 -37.86 1.88
CA ALA A 67 20.46 -38.90 0.95
C ALA A 67 21.53 -39.18 -0.11
N GLN A 68 22.23 -38.14 -0.61
CA GLN A 68 23.35 -38.28 -1.53
C GLN A 68 24.55 -38.97 -0.89
N LEU A 69 24.90 -38.64 0.36
CA LEU A 69 25.97 -39.35 1.08
C LEU A 69 25.60 -40.82 1.32
N ARG A 70 24.32 -41.11 1.59
CA ARG A 70 23.82 -42.46 1.85
C ARG A 70 23.75 -43.34 0.59
N ASN A 71 23.54 -42.74 -0.59
CA ASN A 71 23.44 -43.46 -1.87
C ASN A 71 24.73 -43.41 -2.70
N SER A 72 25.90 -43.53 -2.07
CA SER A 72 27.23 -43.46 -2.70
C SER A 72 27.52 -44.60 -3.73
N SER A 73 26.50 -45.35 -4.15
CA SER A 73 26.53 -46.37 -5.19
C SER A 73 25.73 -45.91 -6.42
N GLY A 74 26.33 -45.03 -7.22
CA GLY A 74 26.27 -45.12 -8.68
C GLY A 74 24.97 -44.88 -9.45
N ASP A 75 23.87 -44.42 -8.85
CA ASP A 75 22.68 -44.02 -9.62
C ASP A 75 22.37 -42.53 -9.40
N THR A 76 22.79 -41.70 -10.36
CA THR A 76 22.56 -40.25 -10.35
C THR A 76 21.20 -39.99 -10.97
N THR A 77 20.12 -40.35 -10.27
CA THR A 77 18.81 -39.76 -10.57
C THR A 77 18.85 -38.30 -10.15
N GLU A 78 18.99 -37.39 -11.12
CA GLU A 78 18.81 -35.95 -10.89
C GLU A 78 17.44 -35.72 -10.23
N PRO A 79 17.40 -35.07 -9.06
CA PRO A 79 16.13 -34.82 -8.40
C PRO A 79 15.40 -33.75 -9.19
N THR A 80 14.21 -34.10 -9.71
CA THR A 80 13.27 -33.13 -10.25
C THR A 80 12.94 -32.13 -9.15
N GLU A 81 13.44 -30.90 -9.27
CA GLU A 81 13.01 -29.80 -8.41
C GLU A 81 11.53 -29.59 -8.68
N GLU A 82 10.66 -30.03 -7.78
CA GLU A 82 9.25 -29.63 -7.86
C GLU A 82 9.21 -28.10 -7.75
N PRO A 83 8.77 -27.39 -8.80
CA PRO A 83 8.72 -25.95 -8.77
C PRO A 83 7.74 -25.56 -7.67
N PHE A 84 8.19 -24.69 -6.76
CA PHE A 84 7.33 -24.13 -5.73
C PHE A 84 6.16 -23.41 -6.42
N VAL A 85 4.98 -24.02 -6.41
CA VAL A 85 3.75 -23.41 -6.93
C VAL A 85 3.06 -22.74 -5.73
N PRO A 86 3.15 -21.41 -5.59
CA PRO A 86 2.43 -20.72 -4.52
C PRO A 86 0.93 -20.95 -4.68
N SER A 87 0.27 -21.33 -3.57
CA SER A 87 -1.17 -21.54 -3.50
C SER A 87 -1.92 -20.33 -4.05
N ARG A 88 -2.89 -20.53 -4.96
CA ARG A 88 -3.68 -19.44 -5.61
C ARG A 88 -4.27 -18.43 -4.60
N HIS A 89 -4.68 -18.93 -3.43
CA HIS A 89 -5.20 -18.13 -2.33
C HIS A 89 -4.21 -17.08 -1.79
N ASN A 90 -2.91 -17.41 -1.73
CA ASN A 90 -1.88 -16.49 -1.27
C ASN A 90 -1.66 -15.33 -2.26
N ILE A 91 -1.84 -15.59 -3.56
CA ILE A 91 -1.75 -14.59 -4.62
C ILE A 91 -2.93 -13.61 -4.53
N GLU A 92 -4.15 -14.13 -4.33
CA GLU A 92 -5.36 -13.30 -4.19
C GLU A 92 -5.28 -12.38 -2.97
N ILE A 93 -4.84 -12.89 -1.82
CA ILE A 93 -4.67 -12.09 -0.60
C ILE A 93 -3.62 -11.00 -0.81
N ASN A 94 -2.48 -11.34 -1.40
CA ASN A 94 -1.40 -10.38 -1.66
C ASN A 94 -1.88 -9.28 -2.64
N GLY A 95 -2.63 -9.68 -3.68
CA GLY A 95 -3.28 -8.75 -4.61
C GLY A 95 -4.27 -7.81 -3.91
N LEU A 96 -5.09 -8.32 -2.99
CA LEU A 96 -6.01 -7.50 -2.19
C LEU A 96 -5.26 -6.48 -1.32
N TRP A 97 -4.15 -6.89 -0.68
CA TRP A 97 -3.31 -5.98 0.10
C TRP A 97 -2.71 -4.88 -0.76
N PHE A 98 -2.17 -5.22 -1.94
CA PHE A 98 -1.67 -4.23 -2.89
C PHE A 98 -2.76 -3.29 -3.40
N ALA A 99 -3.95 -3.80 -3.74
CA ALA A 99 -5.08 -2.99 -4.17
C ALA A 99 -5.51 -1.99 -3.08
N SER A 100 -5.53 -2.43 -1.82
CA SER A 100 -5.85 -1.56 -0.68
C SER A 100 -4.82 -0.43 -0.50
N LEU A 101 -3.53 -0.70 -0.72
CA LEU A 101 -2.46 0.31 -0.69
C LEU A 101 -2.63 1.33 -1.80
N ILE A 102 -2.84 0.87 -3.03
CA ILE A 102 -3.00 1.74 -4.19
C ILE A 102 -4.22 2.64 -4.01
N LEU A 103 -5.34 2.10 -3.53
CA LEU A 103 -6.54 2.88 -3.25
C LEU A 103 -6.29 3.93 -2.16
N SER A 104 -5.60 3.56 -1.07
CA SER A 104 -5.23 4.49 0.00
C SER A 104 -4.32 5.62 -0.50
N LEU A 105 -3.30 5.29 -1.29
CA LEU A 105 -2.42 6.29 -1.90
C LEU A 105 -3.18 7.18 -2.89
N GLY A 106 -4.11 6.61 -3.65
CA GLY A 106 -4.96 7.34 -4.58
C GLY A 106 -5.82 8.39 -3.87
N VAL A 107 -6.47 8.01 -2.76
CA VAL A 107 -7.25 8.95 -1.93
C VAL A 107 -6.35 10.07 -1.38
N ALA A 108 -5.16 9.74 -0.88
CA ALA A 108 -4.22 10.73 -0.38
C ALA A 108 -3.76 11.70 -1.49
N PHE A 109 -3.44 11.17 -2.68
CA PHE A 109 -3.03 11.97 -3.84
C PHE A 109 -4.12 12.95 -4.29
N VAL A 110 -5.36 12.47 -4.41
CA VAL A 110 -6.51 13.34 -4.73
C VAL A 110 -6.70 14.41 -3.65
N GLY A 111 -6.56 14.06 -2.36
CA GLY A 111 -6.61 15.03 -1.26
C GLY A 111 -5.54 16.13 -1.39
N ILE A 112 -4.31 15.77 -1.77
CA ILE A 112 -3.23 16.72 -2.00
C ILE A 112 -3.55 17.64 -3.19
N LEU A 113 -4.06 17.11 -4.30
CA LEU A 113 -4.46 17.92 -5.46
C LEU A 113 -5.56 18.91 -5.11
N VAL A 114 -6.59 18.47 -4.38
CA VAL A 114 -7.66 19.36 -3.90
C VAL A 114 -7.08 20.46 -3.03
N LYS A 115 -6.13 20.15 -2.13
CA LYS A 115 -5.43 21.15 -1.31
C LYS A 115 -4.66 22.18 -2.12
N GLN A 116 -3.96 21.73 -3.16
CA GLN A 116 -3.22 22.62 -4.06
C GLN A 116 -4.18 23.55 -4.79
N TRP A 117 -5.23 22.99 -5.40
CA TRP A 117 -6.27 23.75 -6.10
C TRP A 117 -6.95 24.77 -5.20
N LEU A 118 -7.30 24.38 -3.97
CA LEU A 118 -7.95 25.25 -3.00
C LEU A 118 -7.01 26.39 -2.53
N GLY A 119 -5.71 26.11 -2.48
CA GLY A 119 -4.68 27.12 -2.26
C GLY A 119 -4.59 28.13 -3.40
N ASP A 120 -4.63 27.67 -4.64
CA ASP A 120 -4.65 28.54 -5.83
C ASP A 120 -5.93 29.37 -5.91
N TYR A 121 -7.08 28.75 -5.66
CA TYR A 121 -8.37 29.41 -5.66
C TYR A 121 -8.46 30.51 -4.60
N SER A 122 -7.96 30.26 -3.39
CA SER A 122 -7.86 31.29 -2.35
C SER A 122 -6.91 32.42 -2.71
N ARG A 123 -5.82 32.16 -3.46
CA ARG A 123 -4.92 33.21 -3.95
C ARG A 123 -5.58 34.06 -5.05
N GLY A 124 -6.28 33.42 -5.98
CA GLY A 124 -7.01 34.10 -7.04
C GLY A 124 -8.14 35.00 -6.53
N LEU A 125 -8.79 34.63 -5.42
CA LEU A 125 -9.79 35.46 -4.73
C LEU A 125 -9.21 36.69 -4.02
N LEU A 126 -7.90 36.70 -3.74
CA LEU A 126 -7.21 37.81 -3.05
C LEU A 126 -6.57 38.82 -4.01
N THR A 127 -6.69 38.62 -5.33
CA THR A 127 -6.14 39.51 -6.38
C THR A 127 -7.26 40.21 -7.12
#